data_AF-A0A1I9GAQ7-F1
#
_entry.id   AF-A0A1I9GAQ7-F1
#
_cell.length_a   1.000
_cell.length_b   1.000
_cell.length_c   1.000
_cell.angle_alpha   90.00
_cell.angle_beta   90.00
_cell.angle_gamma   90.00
#
_symmetry.space_group_name_H-M   'P 1'
#
loop_
_entity.id
_entity.type
_entity.pdbx_description
1 polymer ?
#
loop_
_entity_poly.entity_id
_entity_poly.type
_entity_poly.pdbx_seq_one_letter_code
_entity_poly.pdbx_strand_id
1 'polypeptide(L)'
;LKNISGFHGCISSFRIGNEYLDILKDAIESFGIVKGCHGPYTRCSPKVCLNRGKCIQKWNSTKCDCSMTTYAGERCDNFGTTYIFDSSLSAIYYEYPKSIQPSTNRDEMAIGFRTRQANAVLLSVQCNVDGDFLTVFLVLKFLVLKFNQ
;
A
#
# COMPACT_ATOMS: atom_id res chain seq x y z
N LEU A 1 17.70 -5.12 25.84
CA LEU A 1 17.24 -4.47 24.59
C LEU A 1 17.45 -5.40 23.38
N LYS A 2 16.96 -6.64 23.43
CA LYS A 2 16.94 -7.51 22.25
C LYS A 2 15.58 -7.27 21.58
N ASN A 3 15.56 -6.81 20.33
CA ASN A 3 14.39 -6.45 19.50
C ASN A 3 14.03 -4.96 19.38
N ILE A 4 14.90 -4.02 19.74
CA ILE A 4 14.71 -2.62 19.37
C ILE A 4 15.66 -2.27 18.23
N SER A 5 15.10 -1.85 17.09
CA SER A 5 15.89 -1.34 15.96
C SER A 5 16.68 -0.11 16.37
N GLY A 6 17.92 0.00 15.87
CA GLY A 6 18.74 1.20 16.09
C GLY A 6 18.07 2.47 15.56
N PHE A 7 18.40 3.60 16.15
CA PHE A 7 17.89 4.90 15.70
C PHE A 7 18.40 5.23 14.31
N HIS A 8 17.50 5.68 13.43
CA HIS A 8 17.84 6.21 12.11
C HIS A 8 17.18 7.59 11.99
N GLY A 9 18.00 8.63 12.04
CA GLY A 9 17.50 9.97 12.24
C GLY A 9 18.62 11.00 12.32
N CYS A 10 18.25 12.25 12.58
CA CYS A 10 19.19 13.30 12.97
C CYS A 10 19.04 13.58 14.47
N ILE A 11 20.16 13.73 15.17
CA ILE A 11 20.21 14.23 16.54
C ILE A 11 20.98 15.55 16.52
N SER A 12 20.55 16.51 17.32
CA SER A 12 21.24 17.78 17.50
C SER A 12 21.28 18.14 18.99
N SER A 13 22.21 19.03 19.37
CA SER A 13 22.35 19.50 20.75
C SER A 13 22.59 18.38 21.78
N PHE A 14 23.37 17.36 21.40
CA PHE A 14 23.70 16.24 22.27
C PHE A 14 24.59 16.70 23.43
N ARG A 15 24.15 16.42 24.66
CA ARG A 15 24.83 16.79 25.91
C ARG A 15 24.78 15.64 26.89
N ILE A 16 25.85 15.46 27.65
CA ILE A 16 25.90 14.57 28.81
C ILE A 16 26.35 15.41 30.00
N GLY A 17 25.46 15.61 30.97
CA GLY A 17 25.66 16.60 32.03
C GLY A 17 25.76 18.03 31.48
N ASN A 18 26.83 18.75 31.83
CA ASN A 18 27.08 20.12 31.37
C ASN A 18 27.94 20.22 30.12
N GLU A 19 28.40 19.10 29.56
CA GLU A 19 29.31 19.07 28.42
C GLU A 19 28.57 18.93 27.08
N TYR A 20 29.07 19.64 26.08
CA TYR A 20 28.68 19.48 24.67
C TYR A 20 29.69 18.56 23.99
N LEU A 21 29.21 17.46 23.41
CA LEU A 21 30.05 16.48 22.73
C LEU A 21 29.91 16.64 21.21
N ASP A 22 31.04 16.71 20.52
CA ASP A 22 31.12 16.53 19.07
C ASP A 22 31.27 15.03 18.79
N ILE A 23 30.15 14.32 18.63
CA ILE A 23 30.09 12.84 18.50
C ILE A 23 31.04 12.31 17.42
N LEU A 24 31.29 13.06 16.33
CA LEU A 24 32.19 12.63 15.26
C LEU A 24 33.68 12.72 15.64
N LYS A 25 34.03 13.53 16.64
CA LYS A 25 35.39 13.68 17.15
C LYS A 25 35.62 12.92 18.45
N ASP A 26 34.65 12.94 19.33
CA ASP A 26 34.79 12.47 20.71
C ASP A 26 34.45 10.98 20.86
N ALA A 27 33.79 10.36 19.87
CA ALA A 27 33.47 8.94 19.91
C ALA A 27 34.68 8.05 19.62
N ILE A 28 34.80 6.97 20.37
CA ILE A 28 35.83 5.93 20.15
C ILE A 28 35.56 5.18 18.84
N GLU A 29 34.30 4.89 18.54
CA GLU A 29 33.85 4.25 17.30
C GLU A 29 32.55 4.88 16.80
N SER A 30 32.42 5.02 15.47
CA SER A 30 31.18 5.43 14.82
C SER A 30 31.03 4.75 13.47
N PHE A 31 29.80 4.38 13.12
CA PHE A 31 29.48 3.70 11.85
C PHE A 31 28.27 4.36 11.20
N GLY A 32 28.41 4.74 9.93
CA GLY A 32 27.30 5.31 9.15
C GLY A 32 26.81 6.67 9.62
N ILE A 33 27.61 7.43 10.39
CA ILE A 33 27.27 8.78 10.85
C ILE A 33 27.92 9.82 9.92
N VAL A 34 27.15 10.84 9.54
CA VAL A 34 27.62 11.97 8.73
C VAL A 34 27.28 13.30 9.40
N LYS A 35 28.08 14.35 9.15
CA LYS A 35 27.81 15.68 9.70
C LYS A 35 26.64 16.34 8.96
N GLY A 36 25.72 16.93 9.72
CA GLY A 36 24.58 17.67 9.21
C GLY A 36 23.30 16.83 9.13
N CYS A 37 22.19 17.51 8.82
CA CYS A 37 20.87 16.88 8.64
C CYS A 37 20.29 17.26 7.29
N HIS A 38 20.99 16.88 6.23
CA HIS A 38 20.39 16.89 4.90
C HIS A 38 19.37 15.76 4.90
N GLY A 39 18.10 16.09 5.13
CA GLY A 39 16.99 15.15 5.02
C GLY A 39 16.95 14.48 3.64
N PRO A 40 16.00 13.57 3.38
CA PRO A 40 15.94 12.88 2.10
C PRO A 40 15.96 13.89 0.95
N TYR A 41 16.88 13.70 0.00
CA TYR A 41 16.98 14.55 -1.20
C TYR A 41 15.66 14.55 -1.99
N THR A 42 14.87 13.48 -1.85
CA THR A 42 13.52 13.33 -2.39
C THR A 42 12.48 13.34 -1.27
N ARG A 43 11.65 14.38 -1.23
CA ARG A 43 10.50 14.47 -0.31
C ARG A 43 9.22 14.09 -1.02
N CYS A 44 8.27 13.54 -0.27
CA CYS A 44 6.92 13.35 -0.78
C CYS A 44 6.35 14.69 -1.26
N SER A 45 5.87 14.68 -2.49
CA SER A 45 5.10 15.77 -3.10
C SER A 45 4.03 15.17 -3.99
N PRO A 46 2.99 15.94 -4.36
CA PRO A 46 1.93 15.44 -5.25
C PRO A 46 2.41 14.93 -6.61
N LYS A 47 3.65 15.24 -7.01
CA LYS A 47 4.25 14.81 -8.28
C LYS A 47 4.99 13.47 -8.18
N VAL A 48 5.31 12.99 -6.97
CA VAL A 48 6.12 11.77 -6.80
C VAL A 48 5.32 10.54 -7.23
N CYS A 49 4.10 10.38 -6.72
CA CYS A 49 3.21 9.27 -7.05
C CYS A 49 2.11 9.76 -7.99
N LEU A 50 1.91 9.07 -9.11
CA LEU A 50 0.86 9.35 -10.07
C LEU A 50 -0.42 8.60 -9.69
N ASN A 51 -1.51 8.88 -10.41
CA ASN A 51 -2.78 8.15 -10.30
C ASN A 51 -3.33 8.00 -8.88
N ARG A 52 -3.10 9.02 -8.04
CA ARG A 52 -3.49 9.08 -6.62
C ARG A 52 -2.81 8.03 -5.73
N GLY A 53 -1.67 7.49 -6.16
CA GLY A 53 -0.82 6.66 -5.30
C GLY A 53 -0.39 7.40 -4.03
N LYS A 54 -0.34 6.69 -2.90
CA LYS A 54 0.04 7.27 -1.62
C LYS A 54 1.56 7.35 -1.53
N CYS A 55 2.10 8.57 -1.42
CA CYS A 55 3.52 8.75 -1.18
C CYS A 55 3.88 8.45 0.27
N ILE A 56 4.83 7.54 0.46
CA ILE A 56 5.36 7.14 1.76
C ILE A 56 6.79 7.69 1.86
N GLN A 57 6.99 8.62 2.79
CA GLN A 57 8.32 9.16 3.08
C GLN A 57 9.16 8.10 3.79
N LYS A 58 10.35 7.81 3.25
CA LYS A 58 11.43 7.07 3.92
C LYS A 58 12.54 8.02 4.30
N TRP A 59 13.54 7.52 5.04
CA TRP A 59 14.64 8.34 5.54
C TRP A 59 15.48 8.98 4.42
N ASN A 60 15.80 8.22 3.37
CA ASN A 60 16.64 8.64 2.24
C ASN A 60 15.96 8.46 0.87
N SER A 61 14.66 8.14 0.84
CA SER A 61 13.92 7.89 -0.39
C SER A 61 12.42 8.12 -0.21
N THR A 62 11.68 8.00 -1.30
CA THR A 62 10.21 7.96 -1.31
C THR A 62 9.75 6.64 -1.93
N LYS A 63 8.64 6.10 -1.45
CA LYS A 63 7.98 4.94 -2.05
C LYS A 63 6.53 5.29 -2.35
N CYS A 64 6.00 4.83 -3.47
CA CYS A 64 4.56 4.91 -3.73
C CYS A 64 3.86 3.61 -3.33
N ASP A 65 2.74 3.74 -2.64
CA ASP A 65 1.79 2.67 -2.43
C ASP A 65 0.66 2.82 -3.44
N CYS A 66 0.61 1.85 -4.36
CA CYS A 66 -0.34 1.78 -5.47
C CYS A 66 -1.50 0.82 -5.18
N SER A 67 -1.57 0.20 -3.99
CA SER A 67 -2.54 -0.87 -3.67
C SER A 67 -4.00 -0.45 -3.82
N MET A 68 -4.31 0.80 -3.45
CA MET A 68 -5.63 1.41 -3.62
C MET A 68 -5.75 2.23 -4.91
N THR A 69 -4.89 1.95 -5.88
CA THR A 69 -4.97 2.43 -7.26
C THR A 69 -5.15 1.24 -8.20
N THR A 70 -5.60 1.50 -9.41
CA THR A 70 -5.68 0.49 -10.47
C THR A 70 -4.42 0.47 -11.35
N TYR A 71 -3.33 1.05 -10.85
CA TYR A 71 -2.06 1.25 -11.54
C TYR A 71 -0.93 0.53 -10.79
N ALA A 72 0.17 0.29 -11.50
CA ALA A 72 1.35 -0.41 -11.01
C ALA A 72 2.62 0.42 -11.27
N GLY A 73 3.79 -0.16 -10.96
CA GLY A 73 5.08 0.52 -11.10
C GLY A 73 5.49 1.29 -9.85
N GLU A 74 6.74 1.75 -9.82
CA GLU A 74 7.34 2.41 -8.65
C GLU A 74 6.64 3.73 -8.30
N ARG A 75 6.04 4.39 -9.30
CA ARG A 75 5.34 5.68 -9.16
C ARG A 75 3.85 5.58 -9.45
N CYS A 76 3.29 4.37 -9.53
CA CYS A 76 1.91 4.11 -9.95
C CYS A 76 1.59 4.68 -11.34
N ASP A 77 2.56 4.62 -12.26
CA ASP A 77 2.54 5.20 -13.60
C ASP A 77 2.28 4.17 -14.71
N ASN A 78 2.48 2.89 -14.41
CA ASN A 78 2.18 1.80 -15.33
C ASN A 78 0.72 1.35 -15.18
N PHE A 79 0.12 0.87 -16.27
CA PHE A 79 -1.18 0.21 -16.18
C PHE A 79 -1.07 -1.04 -15.30
N GLY A 80 -2.09 -1.27 -14.46
CA GLY A 80 -2.23 -2.53 -13.75
C GLY A 80 -2.48 -3.69 -14.72
N THR A 81 -2.21 -4.92 -14.27
CA THR A 81 -2.54 -6.13 -15.02
C THR A 81 -4.02 -6.10 -15.42
N THR A 82 -4.29 -6.21 -16.72
CA THR A 82 -5.63 -6.04 -17.29
C THR A 82 -6.01 -7.27 -18.10
N TYR A 83 -7.27 -7.70 -17.99
CA TYR A 83 -7.83 -8.83 -18.72
C TYR A 83 -9.03 -8.39 -19.55
N ILE A 84 -9.24 -9.06 -20.69
CA ILE A 84 -10.42 -8.87 -21.55
C ILE A 84 -11.37 -10.03 -21.30
N PHE A 85 -12.63 -9.69 -21.03
CA PHE A 85 -13.74 -10.64 -20.91
C PHE A 85 -14.58 -10.51 -22.19
N ASP A 86 -14.38 -11.44 -23.13
CA ASP A 86 -14.92 -11.40 -24.49
C ASP A 86 -16.24 -12.18 -24.66
N SER A 87 -16.62 -12.97 -23.67
CA SER A 87 -17.86 -13.76 -23.63
C SER A 87 -18.65 -13.47 -22.36
N SER A 88 -19.98 -13.62 -22.42
CA SER A 88 -20.85 -13.54 -21.24
C SER A 88 -20.60 -14.67 -20.22
N LEU A 89 -19.84 -15.70 -20.61
CA LEU A 89 -19.45 -16.82 -19.76
C LEU A 89 -18.03 -16.68 -19.19
N SER A 90 -17.30 -15.63 -19.55
CA SER A 90 -15.91 -15.43 -19.08
C SER A 90 -15.92 -15.14 -17.57
N ALA A 91 -15.23 -15.97 -16.81
CA ALA A 91 -15.07 -15.82 -15.36
C ALA A 91 -13.70 -16.29 -14.92
N ILE A 92 -13.17 -15.68 -13.86
CA ILE A 92 -11.95 -16.11 -13.18
C ILE A 92 -12.36 -16.55 -11.78
N TYR A 93 -11.97 -17.76 -11.40
CA TYR A 93 -12.25 -18.32 -10.09
C TYR A 93 -10.95 -18.45 -9.29
N TYR A 94 -11.02 -18.05 -8.03
CA TYR A 94 -9.97 -18.25 -7.05
C TYR A 94 -10.59 -18.86 -5.80
N GLU A 95 -10.02 -19.96 -5.33
CA GLU A 95 -10.43 -20.63 -4.10
C GLU A 95 -9.28 -20.59 -3.10
N TYR A 96 -9.54 -20.07 -1.90
CA TYR A 96 -8.56 -20.11 -0.81
C TYR A 96 -8.37 -21.55 -0.34
N PRO A 97 -7.11 -22.01 -0.16
CA PRO A 97 -6.85 -23.26 0.52
C PRO A 97 -7.49 -23.26 1.91
N LYS A 98 -8.12 -24.38 2.30
CA LYS A 98 -8.87 -24.50 3.56
C LYS A 98 -8.10 -24.07 4.82
N SER A 99 -6.78 -24.22 4.82
CA SER A 99 -5.91 -23.85 5.94
C SER A 99 -5.67 -22.35 6.10
N ILE A 100 -5.97 -21.55 5.08
CA ILE A 100 -5.69 -20.10 5.05
C ILE A 100 -6.90 -19.27 4.62
N GLN A 101 -8.12 -19.80 4.80
CA GLN A 101 -9.34 -19.03 4.55
C GLN A 101 -9.38 -17.84 5.50
N PRO A 102 -9.41 -16.60 4.98
CA PRO A 102 -9.37 -15.42 5.82
C PRO A 102 -10.74 -15.12 6.42
N SER A 103 -10.75 -14.67 7.68
CA SER A 103 -11.91 -14.02 8.31
C SER A 103 -11.49 -12.60 8.68
N THR A 104 -12.12 -11.62 8.06
CA THR A 104 -11.74 -10.19 8.17
C THR A 104 -12.86 -9.37 8.79
N ASN A 105 -12.49 -8.30 9.48
CA ASN A 105 -13.43 -7.29 9.99
C ASN A 105 -13.34 -5.96 9.22
N ARG A 106 -12.46 -5.90 8.21
CA ARG A 106 -12.23 -4.77 7.34
C ARG A 106 -11.65 -5.26 6.03
N ASP A 107 -12.36 -4.98 4.95
CA ASP A 107 -11.94 -5.27 3.59
C ASP A 107 -11.68 -3.99 2.81
N GLU A 108 -10.60 -3.98 2.03
CA GLU A 108 -10.25 -2.89 1.13
C GLU A 108 -10.03 -3.46 -0.27
N MET A 109 -10.64 -2.83 -1.27
CA MET A 109 -10.55 -3.28 -2.66
C MET A 109 -10.48 -2.10 -3.64
N ALA A 110 -9.70 -2.27 -4.71
CA ALA A 110 -9.63 -1.36 -5.84
C ALA A 110 -9.71 -2.15 -7.15
N ILE A 111 -10.69 -1.83 -8.00
CA ILE A 111 -10.88 -2.47 -9.31
C ILE A 111 -11.08 -1.39 -10.37
N GLY A 112 -10.31 -1.48 -11.46
CA GLY A 112 -10.51 -0.68 -12.66
C GLY A 112 -11.27 -1.48 -13.69
N PHE A 113 -12.37 -0.95 -14.22
CA PHE A 113 -13.16 -1.63 -15.23
C PHE A 113 -13.71 -0.66 -16.27
N ARG A 114 -14.02 -1.18 -17.45
CA ARG A 114 -14.70 -0.45 -18.53
C ARG A 114 -15.64 -1.41 -19.24
N THR A 115 -16.92 -1.08 -19.29
CA THR A 115 -17.93 -1.91 -19.97
C THR A 115 -19.03 -1.03 -20.57
N ARG A 116 -19.75 -1.58 -21.54
CA ARG A 116 -21.02 -1.02 -22.06
C ARG A 116 -22.25 -1.70 -21.47
N GLN A 117 -22.07 -2.81 -20.75
CA GLN A 117 -23.17 -3.55 -20.15
C GLN A 117 -23.82 -2.71 -19.04
N ALA A 118 -25.16 -2.70 -19.02
CA ALA A 118 -25.92 -2.03 -17.96
C ALA A 118 -26.02 -2.88 -16.68
N ASN A 119 -25.94 -4.21 -16.83
CA ASN A 119 -26.02 -5.17 -15.73
C ASN A 119 -24.91 -6.21 -15.90
N ALA A 120 -24.09 -6.42 -14.87
CA ALA A 120 -22.99 -7.38 -14.86
C ALA A 120 -22.44 -7.57 -13.44
N VAL A 121 -21.95 -8.76 -13.10
CA VAL A 121 -21.19 -8.97 -11.85
C VAL A 121 -19.71 -8.70 -12.13
N LEU A 122 -19.05 -7.92 -11.26
CA LEU A 122 -17.63 -7.58 -11.37
C LEU A 122 -16.77 -8.45 -10.44
N LEU A 123 -17.22 -8.63 -9.20
CA LEU A 123 -16.56 -9.44 -8.18
C LEU A 123 -17.62 -10.09 -7.29
N SER A 124 -17.43 -11.35 -6.92
CA SER A 124 -18.18 -12.00 -5.87
C SER A 124 -17.23 -12.80 -4.98
N VAL A 125 -17.23 -12.51 -3.69
CA VAL A 125 -16.58 -13.27 -2.63
C VAL A 125 -17.68 -13.97 -1.85
N GLN A 126 -17.53 -15.27 -1.60
CA GLN A 126 -18.53 -16.09 -0.91
C GLN A 126 -17.82 -17.04 0.05
N CYS A 127 -18.38 -17.21 1.24
CA CYS A 127 -17.99 -18.21 2.20
C CYS A 127 -19.08 -19.29 2.24
N ASN A 128 -18.69 -20.53 1.91
CA ASN A 128 -19.62 -21.66 1.89
C ASN A 128 -19.90 -22.25 3.29
N VAL A 129 -19.24 -21.74 4.33
CA VAL A 129 -19.34 -22.29 5.71
C VAL A 129 -20.44 -21.59 6.50
N ASP A 130 -20.41 -20.26 6.53
CA ASP A 130 -21.36 -19.41 7.27
C ASP A 130 -22.35 -18.68 6.35
N GLY A 131 -22.09 -18.63 5.04
CA GLY A 131 -22.94 -17.96 4.07
C GLY A 131 -22.62 -16.47 3.90
N ASP A 132 -21.51 -15.99 4.45
CA ASP A 132 -21.05 -14.62 4.28
C ASP A 132 -20.64 -14.35 2.83
N PHE A 133 -20.98 -13.17 2.32
CA PHE A 133 -20.70 -12.77 0.95
C PHE A 133 -20.45 -11.28 0.81
N LEU A 134 -19.68 -10.94 -0.21
CA LEU A 134 -19.51 -9.58 -0.72
C LEU A 134 -19.59 -9.64 -2.25
N THR A 135 -20.47 -8.84 -2.85
CA THR A 135 -20.66 -8.80 -4.30
C THR A 135 -20.66 -7.37 -4.81
N VAL A 136 -19.86 -7.12 -5.85
CA VAL A 136 -19.79 -5.85 -6.58
C VAL A 136 -20.34 -6.09 -7.98
N PHE A 137 -21.37 -5.33 -8.36
CA PHE A 137 -22.08 -5.54 -9.60
C PHE A 137 -22.69 -4.24 -10.14
N LEU A 138 -23.08 -4.27 -11.41
CA LEU A 138 -23.79 -3.19 -12.08
C LEU A 138 -25.28 -3.52 -12.15
N VAL A 139 -26.13 -2.52 -11.86
CA VAL A 139 -27.57 -2.57 -12.11
C VAL A 139 -27.99 -1.26 -12.76
N LEU A 140 -28.61 -1.32 -13.94
CA LEU A 140 -29.02 -0.14 -14.71
C LEU A 140 -27.89 0.90 -14.85
N LYS A 141 -26.65 0.43 -15.04
CA LYS A 141 -25.39 1.21 -15.14
C LYS A 141 -24.90 1.84 -13.82
N PHE A 142 -25.56 1.60 -12.69
CA PHE A 142 -25.08 2.00 -11.38
C PHE A 142 -24.21 0.91 -10.76
N LEU A 143 -23.10 1.31 -10.14
CA LEU A 143 -22.25 0.40 -9.35
C LEU A 143 -22.91 0.15 -7.99
N VAL A 144 -23.09 -1.12 -7.65
CA VAL A 144 -23.72 -1.58 -6.42
C VAL A 144 -22.75 -2.52 -5.70
N LEU A 145 -22.58 -2.28 -4.39
CA LEU A 145 -21.91 -3.17 -3.46
C LEU A 145 -22.97 -3.74 -2.52
N LYS A 146 -23.04 -5.07 -2.41
CA LYS A 146 -23.91 -5.77 -1.46
C LYS A 146 -23.09 -6.76 -0.66
N PHE A 147 -23.29 -6.79 0.65
CA PHE A 147 -22.66 -7.74 1.56
C PHE A 147 -23.64 -8.06 2.70
N ASN A 148 -23.39 -9.14 3.43
CA ASN A 148 -24.06 -9.47 4.69
C ASN A 148 -23.05 -9.51 5.85
N GLN A 149 -23.59 -9.44 7.06
CA GLN A 149 -22.90 -9.58 8.33
C GLN A 149 -23.75 -10.44 9.25
#